data_AF-A0A345F718-F1
#
_entry.id   AF-A0A345F718-F1
#
_cell.length_a   1.000
_cell.length_b   1.000
_cell.length_c   1.000
_cell.angle_alpha   90.00
_cell.angle_beta   90.00
_cell.angle_gamma   90.00
#
_symmetry.space_group_name_H-M   'P 1'
#
loop_
_entity.id
_entity.type
_entity.pdbx_description
1 polymer ?
#
loop_
_entity_poly.entity_id
_entity_poly.type
_entity_poly.pdbx_seq_one_letter_code
_entity_poly.pdbx_strand_id
1 'polypeptide(L)'
;GRIIKSNHVGGVILFSNNIKERSQIEKLTSWYAGMESSAGVHLLIATDNEGGNVFRLPRNEYASFPGNMALAAAIEGGSSEQLAFEQGRLLAQDLLALKINTNFAPVADVNANPFNPVINVRAFSDNADVVSRLAGKIAAGMERQGLVTTYKHFPGHGSTSTDSHTGLPRVDLSRDQAFAIDIAPYQQAISAHAAPDMVMTAHIQYPALDETLGTNRNGQ
;
A
#
# COMPACT_ATOMS: atom_id res chain seq x y z
N GLY A 1 -22.47 12.79 -2.86
CA GLY A 1 -23.24 12.86 -4.11
C GLY A 1 -22.87 14.07 -4.92
N ARG A 2 -23.32 15.28 -4.52
CA ARG A 2 -23.08 16.53 -5.27
C ARG A 2 -21.60 16.78 -5.59
N ILE A 3 -20.71 16.74 -4.59
CA ILE A 3 -19.27 16.96 -4.79
C ILE A 3 -18.69 15.99 -5.83
N ILE A 4 -19.04 14.71 -5.76
CA ILE A 4 -18.55 13.67 -6.68
C ILE A 4 -19.00 13.97 -8.11
N LYS A 5 -20.31 14.20 -8.30
CA LYS A 5 -20.88 14.44 -9.64
C LYS A 5 -20.42 15.75 -10.25
N SER A 6 -20.42 16.84 -9.48
CA SER A 6 -20.10 18.18 -9.98
C SER A 6 -18.61 18.37 -10.29
N ASN A 7 -17.72 17.60 -9.66
CA ASN A 7 -16.27 17.70 -9.87
C ASN A 7 -15.68 16.50 -10.61
N HIS A 8 -16.52 15.59 -11.12
CA HIS A 8 -16.07 14.39 -11.84
C HIS A 8 -15.04 13.57 -11.05
N VAL A 9 -15.25 13.42 -9.73
CA VAL A 9 -14.33 12.68 -8.86
C VAL A 9 -14.27 11.22 -9.30
N GLY A 10 -13.05 10.71 -9.54
CA GLY A 10 -12.83 9.33 -10.03
C GLY A 10 -12.73 8.26 -8.93
N GLY A 11 -12.57 8.66 -7.66
CA GLY A 11 -12.47 7.69 -6.57
C GLY A 11 -12.61 8.29 -5.19
N VAL A 12 -12.79 7.42 -4.20
CA VAL A 12 -12.90 7.74 -2.78
C VAL A 12 -12.01 6.79 -1.97
N ILE A 13 -11.39 7.30 -0.92
CA ILE A 13 -10.65 6.50 0.05
C ILE A 13 -11.46 6.41 1.36
N LEU A 14 -11.54 5.22 1.92
CA LEU A 14 -12.23 4.94 3.17
C LEU A 14 -11.21 4.69 4.29
N PHE A 15 -11.40 5.38 5.42
CA PHE A 15 -10.61 5.19 6.63
C PHE A 15 -11.40 4.44 7.71
N SER A 16 -10.75 4.11 8.84
CA SER A 16 -11.43 3.49 10.00
C SER A 16 -12.59 4.32 10.54
N ASN A 17 -12.68 5.62 10.25
CA ASN A 17 -13.84 6.45 10.60
C ASN A 17 -15.06 6.19 9.70
N ASN A 18 -14.87 5.60 8.53
CA ASN A 18 -15.92 5.27 7.57
C ASN A 18 -16.30 3.78 7.57
N ILE A 19 -15.46 2.93 8.19
CA ILE A 19 -15.56 1.47 8.17
C ILE A 19 -15.72 0.98 9.62
N LYS A 20 -16.96 0.97 10.13
CA LYS A 20 -17.23 0.65 11.54
C LYS A 20 -17.89 -0.70 11.76
N GLU A 21 -18.91 -1.01 10.97
CA GLU A 21 -19.72 -2.23 11.10
C GLU A 21 -20.10 -2.71 9.71
N ARG A 22 -20.14 -4.02 9.48
CA ARG A 22 -20.39 -4.60 8.15
C ARG A 22 -21.61 -4.03 7.43
N SER A 23 -22.76 -3.97 8.10
CA SER A 23 -24.01 -3.48 7.50
C SER A 23 -23.91 -2.01 7.06
N GLN A 24 -23.22 -1.18 7.84
CA GLN A 24 -22.94 0.22 7.52
C GLN A 24 -21.99 0.35 6.34
N ILE A 25 -20.95 -0.49 6.29
CA ILE A 25 -19.96 -0.50 5.21
C ILE A 25 -20.65 -0.89 3.90
N GLU A 26 -21.38 -2.00 3.88
CA GLU A 26 -22.10 -2.49 2.71
C GLU A 26 -23.06 -1.44 2.14
N LYS A 27 -23.78 -0.71 3.01
CA LYS A 27 -24.66 0.39 2.59
C LYS A 27 -23.87 1.55 1.96
N LEU A 28 -22.76 1.96 2.60
CA LEU A 28 -21.94 3.07 2.13
C LEU A 28 -21.26 2.75 0.79
N THR A 29 -20.64 1.59 0.68
CA THR A 29 -19.92 1.18 -0.53
C THR A 29 -20.87 0.82 -1.66
N SER A 30 -22.04 0.25 -1.39
CA SER A 30 -23.08 0.06 -2.42
C SER A 30 -23.55 1.39 -3.01
N TRP A 31 -23.67 2.42 -2.18
CA TRP A 31 -24.02 3.76 -2.67
C TRP A 31 -22.92 4.36 -3.56
N TYR A 32 -21.64 4.18 -3.22
CA TYR A 32 -20.53 4.59 -4.10
C TYR A 32 -20.45 3.76 -5.38
N ALA A 33 -20.62 2.43 -5.29
CA ALA A 33 -20.54 1.52 -6.43
C ALA A 33 -21.66 1.77 -7.45
N GLY A 34 -22.83 2.24 -7.00
CA GLY A 34 -23.92 2.67 -7.87
C GLY A 34 -23.71 4.05 -8.51
N MET A 35 -22.56 4.70 -8.29
CA MET A 35 -22.20 5.93 -8.99
C MET A 35 -21.33 5.62 -10.20
N GLU A 36 -21.71 6.22 -11.32
CA GLU A 36 -20.95 6.19 -12.57
C GLU A 36 -20.81 7.62 -13.12
N SER A 37 -19.69 7.86 -13.79
CA SER A 37 -19.53 9.04 -14.64
C SER A 37 -20.47 9.00 -15.84
N SER A 38 -20.59 10.11 -16.57
CA SER A 38 -21.35 10.15 -17.83
C SER A 38 -20.80 9.21 -18.91
N ALA A 39 -19.56 8.73 -18.76
CA ALA A 39 -18.93 7.76 -19.66
C ALA A 39 -19.08 6.30 -19.19
N GLY A 40 -19.87 6.04 -18.13
CA GLY A 40 -20.06 4.69 -17.58
C GLY A 40 -18.88 4.16 -16.75
N VAL A 41 -17.93 5.03 -16.39
CA VAL A 41 -16.81 4.65 -15.52
C VAL A 41 -17.23 4.72 -14.05
N HIS A 42 -17.06 3.63 -13.32
CA HIS A 42 -17.32 3.53 -11.88
C HIS A 42 -16.20 4.16 -11.04
N LEU A 43 -16.52 4.52 -9.79
CA LEU A 43 -15.54 5.01 -8.83
C LEU A 43 -14.53 3.92 -8.43
N LEU A 44 -13.27 4.33 -8.25
CA LEU A 44 -12.34 3.61 -7.40
C LEU A 44 -12.76 3.81 -5.94
N ILE A 45 -12.99 2.72 -5.23
CA ILE A 45 -13.33 2.70 -3.81
C ILE A 45 -12.15 2.03 -3.12
N ALA A 46 -11.31 2.86 -2.49
CA ALA A 46 -10.03 2.46 -1.95
C ALA A 46 -10.01 2.40 -0.42
N THR A 47 -9.08 1.63 0.14
CA THR A 47 -8.73 1.61 1.57
C THR A 47 -7.27 1.22 1.76
N ASP A 48 -6.75 1.35 2.98
CA ASP A 48 -5.43 0.86 3.39
C ASP A 48 -5.58 -0.44 4.22
N ASN A 49 -5.69 -1.59 3.56
CA ASN A 49 -5.80 -2.88 4.26
C ASN A 49 -4.56 -3.74 3.99
N GLU A 50 -3.46 -3.40 4.67
CA GLU A 50 -2.16 -4.09 4.58
C GLU A 50 -2.14 -5.38 5.43
N GLY A 51 -2.91 -5.40 6.52
CA GLY A 51 -2.77 -6.38 7.62
C GLY A 51 -2.00 -5.78 8.80
N GLY A 52 -1.78 -6.57 9.86
CA GLY A 52 -1.05 -6.12 11.04
C GLY A 52 -1.57 -4.79 11.60
N ASN A 53 -0.70 -3.78 11.69
CA ASN A 53 -1.02 -2.46 12.26
C ASN A 53 -1.85 -1.56 11.32
N VAL A 54 -1.85 -1.84 10.02
CA VAL A 54 -2.61 -1.07 9.02
C VAL A 54 -3.70 -1.96 8.46
N PHE A 55 -4.78 -2.05 9.22
CA PHE A 55 -5.98 -2.82 8.90
C PHE A 55 -7.19 -1.95 9.24
N ARG A 56 -8.13 -1.81 8.28
CA ARG A 56 -9.23 -0.84 8.39
C ARG A 56 -10.57 -1.50 8.66
N LEU A 57 -10.74 -2.75 8.25
CA LEU A 57 -11.96 -3.50 8.52
C LEU A 57 -12.13 -3.75 10.03
N PRO A 58 -13.37 -3.88 10.54
CA PRO A 58 -13.62 -4.15 11.95
C PRO A 58 -13.10 -5.55 12.33
N ARG A 59 -12.12 -5.59 13.25
CA ARG A 59 -11.38 -6.81 13.64
C ARG A 59 -12.25 -7.89 14.29
N ASN A 60 -13.41 -7.52 14.81
CA ASN A 60 -14.41 -8.44 15.37
C ASN A 60 -15.23 -9.16 14.30
N GLU A 61 -15.19 -8.69 13.05
CA GLU A 61 -15.94 -9.27 11.93
C GLU A 61 -15.03 -9.83 10.82
N TYR A 62 -13.79 -9.35 10.74
CA TYR A 62 -12.82 -9.73 9.72
C TYR A 62 -11.50 -10.16 10.34
N ALA A 63 -10.90 -11.21 9.77
CA ALA A 63 -9.61 -11.70 10.19
C ALA A 63 -8.52 -10.68 9.87
N SER A 64 -7.94 -10.06 10.90
CA SER A 64 -6.69 -9.33 10.70
C SER A 64 -5.58 -10.34 10.53
N PHE A 65 -5.08 -10.46 9.30
CA PHE A 65 -3.84 -11.15 9.00
C PHE A 65 -2.66 -10.59 9.80
N PRO A 66 -1.58 -11.38 10.01
CA PRO A 66 -0.33 -10.87 10.56
C PRO A 66 0.19 -9.69 9.72
N GLY A 67 1.00 -8.84 10.34
CA GLY A 67 1.72 -7.79 9.62
C GLY A 67 2.79 -8.38 8.69
N ASN A 68 3.22 -7.58 7.72
CA ASN A 68 4.16 -7.99 6.67
C ASN A 68 5.46 -8.59 7.24
N MET A 69 6.06 -7.96 8.26
CA MET A 69 7.28 -8.48 8.89
C MET A 69 7.05 -9.84 9.58
N ALA A 70 5.90 -10.03 10.21
CA ALA A 70 5.57 -11.29 10.88
C ALA A 70 5.32 -12.42 9.86
N LEU A 71 4.66 -12.11 8.74
CA LEU A 71 4.48 -13.05 7.63
C LEU A 71 5.82 -13.45 7.03
N ALA A 72 6.70 -12.48 6.77
CA ALA A 72 8.04 -12.73 6.26
C ALA A 72 8.86 -13.59 7.22
N ALA A 73 8.88 -13.26 8.51
CA ALA A 73 9.59 -14.03 9.52
C ALA A 73 9.12 -15.50 9.59
N ALA A 74 7.81 -15.76 9.45
CA ALA A 74 7.28 -17.11 9.41
C ALA A 74 7.75 -17.88 8.16
N ILE A 75 7.76 -17.24 6.99
CA ILE A 75 8.18 -17.85 5.71
C ILE A 75 9.69 -18.11 5.70
N GLU A 76 10.51 -17.12 6.08
CA GLU A 76 11.96 -17.29 6.18
C GLU A 76 12.35 -18.30 7.28
N GLY A 77 11.49 -18.48 8.28
CA GLY A 77 11.60 -19.52 9.31
C GLY A 77 11.15 -20.92 8.86
N GLY A 78 10.78 -21.11 7.60
CA GLY A 78 10.44 -22.42 7.02
C GLY A 78 8.95 -22.67 6.77
N SER A 79 8.07 -21.68 7.00
CA SER A 79 6.68 -21.79 6.58
C SER A 79 6.53 -21.69 5.07
N SER A 80 5.42 -22.20 4.53
CA SER A 80 5.16 -22.14 3.09
C SER A 80 5.04 -20.70 2.58
N GLU A 81 5.77 -20.36 1.52
CA GLU A 81 5.66 -19.07 0.83
C GLU A 81 4.25 -18.82 0.26
N GLN A 82 3.47 -19.89 0.03
CA GLN A 82 2.08 -19.80 -0.43
C GLN A 82 1.20 -18.99 0.53
N LEU A 83 1.59 -18.87 1.81
CA LEU A 83 0.87 -18.05 2.79
C LEU A 83 0.76 -16.59 2.35
N ALA A 84 1.79 -16.02 1.71
CA ALA A 84 1.75 -14.64 1.21
C ALA A 84 0.69 -14.48 0.11
N PHE A 85 0.64 -15.42 -0.83
CA PHE A 85 -0.39 -15.41 -1.88
C PHE A 85 -1.80 -15.57 -1.31
N GLU A 86 -2.01 -16.52 -0.39
CA GLU A 86 -3.32 -16.74 0.22
C GLU A 86 -3.78 -15.56 1.07
N GLN A 87 -2.87 -14.89 1.79
CA GLN A 87 -3.17 -13.65 2.50
C GLN A 87 -3.67 -12.58 1.52
N GLY A 88 -2.98 -12.34 0.40
CA GLY A 88 -3.43 -11.40 -0.63
C GLY A 88 -4.80 -11.78 -1.20
N ARG A 89 -5.02 -13.06 -1.50
CA ARG A 89 -6.29 -13.57 -2.05
C ARG A 89 -7.45 -13.34 -1.08
N LEU A 90 -7.29 -13.67 0.20
CA LEU A 90 -8.34 -13.52 1.21
C LEU A 90 -8.62 -12.04 1.53
N LEU A 91 -7.57 -11.21 1.63
CA LEU A 91 -7.74 -9.75 1.77
C LEU A 91 -8.59 -9.17 0.63
N ALA A 92 -8.32 -9.58 -0.62
CA ALA A 92 -9.12 -9.12 -1.74
C ALA A 92 -10.57 -9.62 -1.70
N GLN A 93 -10.80 -10.86 -1.26
CA GLN A 93 -12.16 -11.40 -1.12
C GLN A 93 -12.99 -10.59 -0.11
N ASP A 94 -12.41 -10.26 1.05
CA ASP A 94 -13.08 -9.47 2.07
C ASP A 94 -13.44 -8.07 1.57
N LEU A 95 -12.51 -7.41 0.86
CA LEU A 95 -12.73 -6.07 0.31
C LEU A 95 -13.75 -6.06 -0.83
N LEU A 96 -13.65 -6.99 -1.78
CA LEU A 96 -14.56 -7.08 -2.92
C LEU A 96 -15.99 -7.46 -2.48
N ALA A 97 -16.14 -8.30 -1.45
CA ALA A 97 -17.45 -8.59 -0.86
C ALA A 97 -18.14 -7.33 -0.32
N LEU A 98 -17.34 -6.34 0.10
CA LEU A 98 -17.78 -5.02 0.52
C LEU A 98 -17.78 -3.99 -0.61
N LYS A 99 -17.59 -4.38 -1.88
CA LYS A 99 -17.51 -3.49 -3.05
C LYS A 99 -16.37 -2.46 -2.97
N ILE A 100 -15.34 -2.73 -2.16
CA ILE A 100 -14.08 -1.97 -2.17
C ILE A 100 -13.20 -2.63 -3.23
N ASN A 101 -12.88 -1.89 -4.29
CA ASN A 101 -12.24 -2.42 -5.50
C ASN A 101 -10.76 -2.02 -5.65
N THR A 102 -10.23 -1.23 -4.72
CA THR A 102 -8.83 -0.82 -4.69
C THR A 102 -8.26 -0.97 -3.29
N ASN A 103 -7.05 -1.51 -3.18
CA ASN A 103 -6.34 -1.56 -1.91
C ASN A 103 -4.96 -0.94 -2.08
N PHE A 104 -4.63 0.00 -1.20
CA PHE A 104 -3.30 0.58 -1.13
C PHE A 104 -2.36 -0.39 -0.40
N ALA A 105 -2.09 -1.53 -1.03
CA ALA A 105 -1.19 -2.57 -0.56
C ALA A 105 -0.73 -3.41 -1.78
N PRO A 106 0.42 -4.10 -1.71
CA PRO A 106 1.31 -4.23 -0.55
C PRO A 106 2.28 -3.05 -0.35
N VAL A 107 2.87 -2.99 0.85
CA VAL A 107 4.04 -2.14 1.10
C VAL A 107 5.26 -2.80 0.46
N ALA A 108 5.94 -2.09 -0.41
CA ALA A 108 7.15 -2.50 -1.11
C ALA A 108 8.41 -1.78 -0.58
N ASP A 109 8.29 -1.10 0.57
CA ASP A 109 9.43 -0.46 1.23
C ASP A 109 10.36 -1.50 1.88
N VAL A 110 11.67 -1.30 1.74
CA VAL A 110 12.71 -2.10 2.42
C VAL A 110 13.10 -1.40 3.71
N ASN A 111 12.95 -2.06 4.86
CA ASN A 111 13.19 -1.44 6.18
C ASN A 111 14.69 -1.39 6.53
N ALA A 112 15.47 -0.71 5.69
CA ALA A 112 16.92 -0.59 5.83
C ALA A 112 17.35 0.24 7.05
N ASN A 113 16.48 1.14 7.55
CA ASN A 113 16.70 1.83 8.82
C ASN A 113 15.93 1.15 9.96
N PRO A 114 16.59 0.52 10.95
CA PRO A 114 15.92 -0.11 12.08
C PRO A 114 15.16 0.88 12.99
N PHE A 115 15.51 2.17 12.93
CA PHE A 115 14.84 3.24 13.69
C PHE A 115 13.72 3.93 12.90
N ASN A 116 13.32 3.39 11.74
CA ASN A 116 12.23 3.96 10.96
C ASN A 116 10.92 3.97 11.77
N PRO A 117 10.30 5.15 12.00
CA PRO A 117 9.12 5.25 12.85
C PRO A 117 7.80 4.93 12.14
N VAL A 118 7.79 4.87 10.80
CA VAL A 118 6.56 4.79 9.98
C VAL A 118 6.38 3.47 9.26
N ILE A 119 7.46 2.91 8.71
CA ILE A 119 7.45 1.64 7.97
C ILE A 119 7.60 0.50 8.97
N ASN A 120 8.79 0.32 9.56
CA ASN A 120 9.03 -0.66 10.63
C ASN A 120 8.39 -2.04 10.28
N VAL A 121 7.54 -2.59 11.15
CA VAL A 121 6.81 -3.87 10.96
C VAL A 121 5.87 -3.92 9.74
N ARG A 122 5.63 -2.80 9.05
CA ARG A 122 4.87 -2.76 7.79
C ARG A 122 5.70 -3.17 6.58
N ALA A 123 7.03 -3.09 6.64
CA ALA A 123 7.87 -3.75 5.64
C ALA A 123 7.89 -5.26 5.90
N PHE A 124 8.20 -6.04 4.86
CA PHE A 124 8.46 -7.47 5.01
C PHE A 124 9.83 -7.73 5.66
N SER A 125 10.86 -6.98 5.25
CA SER A 125 12.24 -7.23 5.65
C SER A 125 13.11 -5.98 5.39
N ASP A 126 14.33 -6.01 5.91
CA ASP A 126 15.45 -5.15 5.55
C ASP A 126 16.22 -5.64 4.30
N ASN A 127 15.85 -6.82 3.75
CA ASN A 127 16.38 -7.37 2.52
C ASN A 127 15.44 -7.11 1.33
N ALA A 128 15.96 -6.46 0.29
CA ALA A 128 15.19 -6.07 -0.89
C ALA A 128 14.62 -7.26 -1.68
N ASP A 129 15.32 -8.40 -1.76
CA ASP A 129 14.83 -9.59 -2.47
C ASP A 129 13.68 -10.26 -1.72
N VAL A 130 13.74 -10.29 -0.39
CA VAL A 130 12.62 -10.78 0.45
C VAL A 130 11.40 -9.89 0.27
N VAL A 131 11.58 -8.57 0.30
CA VAL A 131 10.48 -7.61 0.07
C VAL A 131 9.88 -7.79 -1.32
N SER A 132 10.71 -7.82 -2.36
CA SER A 132 10.28 -7.98 -3.76
C SER A 132 9.46 -9.24 -3.97
N ARG A 133 9.95 -10.38 -3.45
CA ARG A 133 9.29 -11.68 -3.55
C ARG A 133 7.95 -11.69 -2.82
N LEU A 134 7.91 -11.29 -1.55
CA LEU A 134 6.71 -11.41 -0.73
C LEU A 134 5.64 -10.36 -1.06
N ALA A 135 6.04 -9.12 -1.37
CA ALA A 135 5.13 -8.12 -1.90
C ALA A 135 4.50 -8.61 -3.22
N GLY A 136 5.31 -9.15 -4.13
CA GLY A 136 4.83 -9.72 -5.40
C GLY A 136 3.82 -10.85 -5.20
N LYS A 137 4.03 -11.75 -4.23
CA LYS A 137 3.07 -12.82 -3.91
C LYS A 137 1.73 -12.29 -3.39
N ILE A 138 1.75 -11.31 -2.49
CA ILE A 138 0.52 -10.69 -1.97
C ILE A 138 -0.22 -9.95 -3.08
N ALA A 139 0.48 -9.18 -3.92
CA ALA A 139 -0.13 -8.49 -5.06
C ALA A 139 -0.77 -9.49 -6.03
N ALA A 140 -0.05 -10.55 -6.42
CA ALA A 140 -0.58 -11.60 -7.28
C ALA A 140 -1.83 -12.28 -6.68
N GLY A 141 -1.88 -12.47 -5.36
CA GLY A 141 -3.06 -12.99 -4.67
C GLY A 141 -4.27 -12.07 -4.80
N MET A 142 -4.07 -10.76 -4.62
CA MET A 142 -5.12 -9.74 -4.77
C MET A 142 -5.58 -9.59 -6.22
N GLU A 143 -4.65 -9.49 -7.17
CA GLU A 143 -4.91 -9.38 -8.61
C GLU A 143 -5.68 -10.60 -9.13
N ARG A 144 -5.40 -11.80 -8.61
CA ARG A 144 -6.14 -13.01 -8.96
C ARG A 144 -7.63 -12.93 -8.62
N GLN A 145 -8.03 -12.07 -7.67
CA GLN A 145 -9.43 -11.80 -7.36
C GLN A 145 -10.00 -10.59 -8.13
N GLY A 146 -9.18 -9.89 -8.91
CA GLY A 146 -9.58 -8.69 -9.66
C GLY A 146 -9.60 -7.41 -8.82
N LEU A 147 -8.87 -7.37 -7.70
CA LEU A 147 -8.71 -6.16 -6.90
C LEU A 147 -7.54 -5.33 -7.44
N VAL A 148 -7.73 -4.01 -7.58
CA VAL A 148 -6.66 -3.09 -7.96
C VAL A 148 -5.62 -3.03 -6.83
N THR A 149 -4.36 -3.33 -7.15
CA THR A 149 -3.24 -3.36 -6.19
C THR A 149 -2.38 -2.10 -6.29
N THR A 150 -1.62 -1.79 -5.23
CA THR A 150 -0.76 -0.61 -5.22
C THR A 150 0.52 -0.85 -4.44
N TYR A 151 1.67 -0.79 -5.12
CA TYR A 151 2.95 -0.73 -4.41
C TYR A 151 3.16 0.64 -3.80
N LYS A 152 3.70 0.67 -2.59
CA LYS A 152 4.00 1.90 -1.86
C LYS A 152 5.20 1.76 -0.91
N HIS A 153 5.97 2.81 -0.62
CA HIS A 153 5.80 4.19 -1.07
C HIS A 153 7.00 4.60 -1.94
N PHE A 154 6.81 4.76 -3.25
CA PHE A 154 7.89 5.01 -4.21
C PHE A 154 8.56 6.37 -3.98
N PRO A 155 9.90 6.51 -4.05
CA PRO A 155 10.87 5.48 -4.47
C PRO A 155 11.29 4.49 -3.38
N GLY A 156 10.88 4.72 -2.13
CA GLY A 156 11.10 3.85 -0.97
C GLY A 156 11.22 4.69 0.30
N HIS A 157 10.40 4.37 1.31
CA HIS A 157 10.33 5.14 2.57
C HIS A 157 11.08 4.46 3.72
N GLY A 158 11.48 3.19 3.56
CA GLY A 158 12.06 2.39 4.65
C GLY A 158 13.43 2.85 5.14
N SER A 159 14.13 3.70 4.38
CA SER A 159 15.43 4.29 4.74
C SER A 159 15.32 5.61 5.52
N THR A 160 14.12 6.14 5.76
CA THR A 160 13.93 7.42 6.48
C THR A 160 14.07 7.28 8.00
N SER A 161 14.47 8.37 8.66
CA SER A 161 14.55 8.49 10.14
C SER A 161 13.51 9.44 10.73
N THR A 162 12.74 10.12 9.88
CA THR A 162 11.71 11.10 10.28
C THR A 162 10.35 10.64 9.78
N ASP A 163 9.31 10.83 10.60
CA ASP A 163 7.94 10.55 10.21
C ASP A 163 7.41 11.63 9.24
N SER A 164 6.94 11.21 8.07
CA SER A 164 6.36 12.09 7.05
C SER A 164 5.10 12.84 7.51
N HIS A 165 4.44 12.40 8.58
CA HIS A 165 3.30 13.11 9.17
C HIS A 165 3.72 14.30 10.04
N THR A 166 4.97 14.34 10.50
CA THR A 166 5.47 15.37 11.43
C THR A 166 6.55 16.28 10.84
N GLY A 167 7.27 15.81 9.82
CA GLY A 167 8.24 16.58 9.05
C GLY A 167 8.34 16.07 7.61
N LEU A 168 9.16 16.72 6.78
CA LEU A 168 9.49 16.23 5.45
C LEU A 168 10.72 15.31 5.56
N PRO A 169 10.57 13.98 5.45
CA PRO A 169 11.70 13.07 5.58
C PRO A 169 12.63 13.22 4.38
N ARG A 170 13.91 12.95 4.61
CA ARG A 170 14.95 12.98 3.60
C ARG A 170 15.71 11.66 3.62
N VAL A 171 16.02 11.15 2.44
CA VAL A 171 16.87 9.96 2.26
C VAL A 171 18.16 10.40 1.58
N ASP A 172 19.30 10.18 2.25
CA ASP A 172 20.64 10.58 1.80
C ASP A 172 21.44 9.43 1.18
N LEU A 173 20.77 8.35 0.78
CA LEU A 173 21.39 7.27 0.02
C LEU A 173 21.94 7.78 -1.31
N SER A 174 23.06 7.20 -1.75
CA SER A 174 23.54 7.44 -3.12
C SER A 174 22.54 6.88 -4.13
N ARG A 175 22.63 7.34 -5.39
CA ARG A 175 21.77 6.83 -6.47
C ARG A 175 21.90 5.31 -6.59
N ASP A 176 23.12 4.77 -6.59
CA ASP A 176 23.34 3.32 -6.71
C ASP A 176 22.71 2.55 -5.53
N GLN A 177 22.81 3.09 -4.31
CA GLN A 177 22.15 2.50 -3.14
C GLN A 177 20.62 2.56 -3.25
N ALA A 178 20.06 3.67 -3.72
CA ALA A 178 18.63 3.82 -3.95
C ALA A 178 18.11 2.76 -4.92
N PHE A 179 18.83 2.54 -6.04
CA PHE A 179 18.49 1.52 -7.04
C PHE A 179 18.65 0.10 -6.50
N ALA A 180 19.69 -0.17 -5.70
CA ALA A 180 19.96 -1.49 -5.15
C ALA A 180 19.02 -1.88 -3.98
N ILE A 181 18.44 -0.92 -3.28
CA ILE A 181 17.66 -1.15 -2.05
C ILE A 181 16.22 -0.69 -2.24
N ASP A 182 15.98 0.63 -2.23
CA ASP A 182 14.64 1.22 -2.13
C ASP A 182 13.80 0.99 -3.39
N ILE A 183 14.41 1.17 -4.57
CA ILE A 183 13.76 1.06 -5.88
C ILE A 183 13.71 -0.39 -6.37
N ALA A 184 14.56 -1.28 -5.84
CA ALA A 184 14.74 -2.64 -6.33
C ALA A 184 13.40 -3.42 -6.40
N PRO A 185 12.51 -3.38 -5.40
CA PRO A 185 11.21 -4.07 -5.48
C PRO A 185 10.33 -3.66 -6.65
N TYR A 186 10.37 -2.38 -7.03
CA TYR A 186 9.61 -1.86 -8.18
C TYR A 186 10.24 -2.33 -9.50
N GLN A 187 11.57 -2.26 -9.61
CA GLN A 187 12.29 -2.72 -10.81
C GLN A 187 12.13 -4.23 -11.03
N GLN A 188 12.23 -5.02 -9.97
CA GLN A 188 12.05 -6.47 -10.05
C GLN A 188 10.63 -6.83 -10.49
N ALA A 189 9.60 -6.18 -9.93
CA ALA A 189 8.21 -6.41 -10.33
C ALA A 189 7.96 -6.06 -11.81
N ILE A 190 8.46 -4.91 -12.28
CA ILE A 190 8.35 -4.51 -13.69
C ILE A 190 9.07 -5.50 -14.62
N SER A 191 10.31 -5.86 -14.27
CA SER A 191 11.14 -6.76 -15.08
C SER A 191 10.56 -8.18 -15.16
N ALA A 192 9.85 -8.60 -14.11
CA ALA A 192 9.16 -9.88 -14.05
C ALA A 192 7.76 -9.86 -14.71
N HIS A 193 7.33 -8.74 -15.31
CA HIS A 193 5.97 -8.53 -15.81
C HIS A 193 4.89 -8.79 -14.74
N ALA A 194 5.20 -8.42 -13.50
CA ALA A 194 4.35 -8.57 -12.31
C ALA A 194 4.21 -7.23 -11.56
N ALA A 195 4.22 -6.12 -12.31
CA ALA A 195 4.02 -4.79 -11.75
C ALA A 195 2.57 -4.64 -11.25
N PRO A 196 2.35 -3.93 -10.11
CA PRO A 196 1.00 -3.65 -9.62
C PRO A 196 0.25 -2.70 -10.58
N ASP A 197 -1.06 -2.64 -10.44
CA ASP A 197 -1.89 -1.70 -11.21
C ASP A 197 -1.55 -0.23 -10.93
N MET A 198 -1.12 0.06 -9.69
CA MET A 198 -0.78 1.41 -9.24
C MET A 198 0.54 1.44 -8.46
N VAL A 199 1.18 2.60 -8.48
CA VAL A 199 2.31 2.93 -7.61
C VAL A 199 1.97 4.21 -6.86
N MET A 200 2.06 4.17 -5.52
CA MET A 200 1.86 5.33 -4.67
C MET A 200 3.22 5.94 -4.30
N THR A 201 3.36 7.25 -4.51
CA THR A 201 4.58 7.99 -4.19
C THR A 201 4.66 8.34 -2.70
N ALA A 202 5.86 8.35 -2.15
CA ALA A 202 6.16 8.89 -0.83
C ALA A 202 6.30 10.42 -0.88
N HIS A 203 6.02 11.08 0.25
CA HIS A 203 6.31 12.50 0.45
C HIS A 203 7.68 12.65 1.13
N ILE A 204 8.75 12.43 0.37
CA ILE A 204 10.13 12.45 0.87
C ILE A 204 11.04 13.23 -0.08
N GLN A 205 12.11 13.80 0.45
CA GLN A 205 13.21 14.33 -0.33
C GLN A 205 14.21 13.23 -0.63
N TYR A 206 14.65 13.14 -1.89
CA TYR A 206 15.62 12.14 -2.33
C TYR A 206 16.69 12.79 -3.23
N PRO A 207 17.64 13.55 -2.66
CA PRO A 207 18.55 14.41 -3.41
C PRO A 207 19.39 13.70 -4.48
N ALA A 208 19.74 12.43 -4.26
CA ALA A 208 20.48 11.64 -5.24
C ALA A 208 19.68 11.30 -6.52
N LEU A 209 18.35 11.45 -6.48
CA LEU A 209 17.44 11.25 -7.62
C LEU A 209 16.93 12.57 -8.18
N ASP A 210 16.59 13.52 -7.29
CA ASP A 210 16.19 14.88 -7.63
C ASP A 210 16.61 15.84 -6.51
N GLU A 211 17.48 16.79 -6.83
CA GLU A 211 18.01 17.79 -5.91
C GLU A 211 17.23 19.12 -5.91
N THR A 212 16.12 19.19 -6.65
CA THR A 212 15.28 20.39 -6.72
C THR A 212 14.73 20.75 -5.34
N LEU A 213 14.95 22.00 -4.92
CA LEU A 213 14.48 22.51 -3.64
C LEU A 213 13.14 23.23 -3.80
N GLY A 214 12.29 23.10 -2.78
CA GLY A 214 11.04 23.84 -2.65
C GLY A 214 10.97 24.55 -1.30
N THR A 215 10.31 25.69 -1.26
CA THR A 215 10.13 26.45 -0.02
C THR A 215 9.03 25.82 0.83
N ASN A 216 9.33 25.51 2.10
CA ASN A 216 8.33 24.94 3.00
C ASN A 216 7.35 26.03 3.52
N ARG A 217 6.32 25.63 4.27
CA ARG A 217 5.32 26.55 4.87
C ARG A 217 5.90 27.64 5.79
N ASN A 218 7.16 27.50 6.21
CA ASN A 218 7.88 28.45 7.06
C ASN A 218 8.84 29.35 6.26
N GLY A 219 8.85 29.25 4.92
CA GLY A 219 9.72 30.09 4.08
C GLY A 219 11.17 29.61 3.97
N GLN A 220 11.47 28.39 4.40
CA GLN A 220 12.80 27.77 4.32
C GLN A 220 12.97 26.96 3.04
#